data_AF-A0A2N0FQQ7-F1
#
_entry.id   AF-A0A2N0FQQ7-F1
#
_cell.length_a   1.000
_cell.length_b   1.000
_cell.length_c   1.000
_cell.angle_alpha   90.00
_cell.angle_beta   90.00
_cell.angle_gamma   90.00
#
_symmetry.space_group_name_H-M   'P 1'
#
loop_
_entity.id
_entity.type
_entity.pdbx_description
1 polymer ?
#
loop_
_entity_poly.entity_id
_entity_poly.type
_entity_poly.pdbx_seq_one_letter_code
_entity_poly.pdbx_strand_id
1 'polypeptide(L)'
;METKNRKLVDQLQEILEKNRDAEKGYKKAAENAKSTNLKAFFTRKSEERRSFNGALKNELIATYDQINDNGSFQGTIHRAWMDVKNLFSADSDESMLEECIRGDKAAIEEYDEVLKDEALPLRVSTIIRDQMMKIRTDLNKVKSLEDLKD
;
A
#
# COMPACT_ATOMS: atom_id res chain seq x y z
N MET A 1 -14.78 9.72 22.53
CA MET A 1 -14.86 8.35 21.98
C MET A 1 -15.14 8.37 20.50
N GLU A 2 -16.15 9.11 20.01
CA GLU A 2 -16.44 9.25 18.56
C GLU A 2 -15.27 9.78 17.71
N THR A 3 -14.46 10.69 18.25
CA THR A 3 -13.31 11.28 17.53
C THR A 3 -12.13 10.32 17.32
N LYS A 4 -11.86 9.41 18.28
CA LYS A 4 -10.80 8.40 18.14
C LYS A 4 -11.17 7.35 17.09
N ASN A 5 -12.40 6.84 17.14
CA ASN A 5 -12.88 5.90 16.13
C ASN A 5 -12.87 6.52 14.73
N ARG A 6 -13.27 7.80 14.58
CA ARG A 6 -13.20 8.49 13.29
C ARG A 6 -11.77 8.59 12.76
N LYS A 7 -10.80 8.96 13.61
CA LYS A 7 -9.39 9.03 13.22
C LYS A 7 -8.86 7.68 12.76
N LEU A 8 -9.11 6.61 13.52
CA LEU A 8 -8.69 5.26 13.15
C LEU A 8 -9.29 4.85 11.79
N VAL A 9 -10.57 5.12 11.62
CA VAL A 9 -11.31 4.89 10.39
C VAL A 9 -10.67 5.62 9.20
N ASP A 10 -10.32 6.89 9.37
CA ASP A 10 -9.66 7.68 8.32
C ASP A 10 -8.28 7.07 7.96
N GLN A 11 -7.51 6.64 8.95
CA GLN A 11 -6.21 5.99 8.71
C GLN A 11 -6.37 4.63 7.98
N LEU A 12 -7.36 3.82 8.33
CA LEU A 12 -7.67 2.56 7.64
C LEU A 12 -8.06 2.81 6.18
N GLN A 13 -8.80 3.88 5.93
CA GLN A 13 -9.16 4.31 4.60
C GLN A 13 -7.93 4.78 3.79
N GLU A 14 -6.99 5.47 4.43
CA GLU A 14 -5.71 5.83 3.83
C GLU A 14 -4.92 4.59 3.42
N ILE A 15 -4.88 3.53 4.25
CA ILE A 15 -4.24 2.26 3.86
C ILE A 15 -4.88 1.64 2.61
N LEU A 16 -6.22 1.67 2.50
CA LEU A 16 -6.90 1.19 1.28
C LEU A 16 -6.48 1.99 0.05
N GLU A 17 -6.47 3.33 0.14
CA GLU A 17 -6.07 4.18 -0.98
C GLU A 17 -4.59 3.98 -1.35
N LYS A 18 -3.68 3.89 -0.37
CA LYS A 18 -2.26 3.59 -0.59
C LYS A 18 -2.07 2.27 -1.34
N ASN A 19 -2.84 1.22 -0.99
CA ASN A 19 -2.80 -0.05 -1.72
C ASN A 19 -3.32 0.09 -3.16
N ARG A 20 -4.42 0.81 -3.38
CA ARG A 20 -4.97 1.05 -4.73
C ARG A 20 -4.01 1.81 -5.61
N ASP A 21 -3.34 2.81 -5.04
CA ASP A 21 -2.44 3.61 -5.81
C ASP A 21 -1.10 2.91 -6.05
N ALA A 22 -0.60 2.15 -5.08
CA ALA A 22 0.53 1.25 -5.30
C ALA A 22 0.21 0.20 -6.39
N GLU A 23 -0.98 -0.38 -6.40
CA GLU A 23 -1.44 -1.28 -7.48
C GLU A 23 -1.33 -0.61 -8.85
N LYS A 24 -1.83 0.63 -9.00
CA LYS A 24 -1.75 1.40 -10.25
C LYS A 24 -0.32 1.74 -10.62
N GLY A 25 0.50 2.17 -9.65
CA GLY A 25 1.90 2.51 -9.83
C GLY A 25 2.70 1.32 -10.34
N TYR A 26 2.61 0.18 -9.66
CA TYR A 26 3.26 -1.06 -10.08
C TYR A 26 2.75 -1.56 -11.44
N LYS A 27 1.44 -1.47 -11.70
CA LYS A 27 0.91 -1.82 -13.02
C LYS A 27 1.52 -0.95 -14.12
N LYS A 28 1.61 0.36 -13.88
CA LYS A 28 2.22 1.30 -14.83
C LYS A 28 3.71 1.03 -15.02
N ALA A 29 4.44 0.77 -13.94
CA ALA A 29 5.85 0.40 -14.02
C ALA A 29 6.03 -0.89 -14.85
N ALA A 30 5.17 -1.90 -14.66
CA ALA A 30 5.18 -3.11 -15.46
C ALA A 30 4.95 -2.86 -16.95
N GLU A 31 4.03 -1.95 -17.31
CA GLU A 31 3.77 -1.58 -18.72
C GLU A 31 4.99 -0.94 -19.40
N ASN A 32 5.78 -0.14 -18.66
CA ASN A 32 6.89 0.65 -19.20
C ASN A 32 8.26 -0.02 -19.02
N ALA A 33 8.37 -1.04 -18.18
CA ALA A 33 9.61 -1.75 -17.93
C ALA A 33 10.16 -2.42 -19.21
N LYS A 34 11.45 -2.17 -19.48
CA LYS A 34 12.20 -2.76 -20.60
C LYS A 34 12.72 -4.14 -20.23
N SER A 35 13.17 -4.33 -18.99
CA SER A 35 13.61 -5.62 -18.47
C SER A 35 12.45 -6.57 -18.23
N THR A 36 12.51 -7.77 -18.80
CA THR A 36 11.52 -8.83 -18.58
C THR A 36 11.39 -9.20 -17.10
N ASN A 37 12.52 -9.21 -16.37
CA ASN A 37 12.53 -9.52 -14.94
C ASN A 37 11.81 -8.44 -14.12
N LEU A 38 12.04 -7.16 -14.44
CA LEU A 38 11.38 -6.05 -13.74
C LEU A 38 9.90 -5.95 -14.11
N LYS A 39 9.54 -6.19 -15.36
CA LYS A 39 8.13 -6.32 -15.77
C LYS A 39 7.41 -7.39 -14.94
N ALA A 40 7.98 -8.59 -14.82
CA ALA A 40 7.40 -9.66 -14.01
C ALA A 40 7.32 -9.30 -12.52
N PHE A 41 8.37 -8.67 -11.98
CA PHE A 41 8.37 -8.17 -10.59
C PHE A 41 7.24 -7.17 -10.35
N PHE A 42 7.15 -6.12 -11.17
CA PHE A 42 6.12 -5.09 -11.04
C PHE A 42 4.70 -5.63 -11.22
N THR A 43 4.48 -6.57 -12.15
CA THR A 43 3.17 -7.26 -12.29
C THR A 43 2.79 -7.97 -11.00
N ARG A 44 3.69 -8.78 -10.44
CA ARG A 44 3.44 -9.49 -9.18
C ARG A 44 3.15 -8.52 -8.03
N LYS A 45 3.87 -7.40 -7.95
CA LYS A 45 3.64 -6.38 -6.90
C LYS A 45 2.30 -5.67 -7.07
N SER A 46 1.86 -5.41 -8.30
CA SER A 46 0.51 -4.88 -8.57
C SER A 46 -0.58 -5.83 -8.09
N GLU A 47 -0.48 -7.12 -8.41
CA GLU A 47 -1.44 -8.14 -7.97
C GLU A 47 -1.47 -8.32 -6.44
N GLU A 48 -0.30 -8.25 -5.80
CA GLU A 48 -0.19 -8.30 -4.34
C GLU A 48 -0.92 -7.11 -3.69
N ARG A 49 -0.69 -5.89 -4.18
CA ARG A 49 -1.36 -4.69 -3.67
C ARG A 49 -2.88 -4.74 -3.87
N ARG A 50 -3.34 -5.30 -4.99
CA ARG A 50 -4.76 -5.57 -5.23
C ARG A 50 -5.33 -6.55 -4.22
N SER A 51 -4.62 -7.65 -3.95
CA SER A 51 -5.01 -8.66 -2.97
C SER A 51 -5.10 -8.07 -1.56
N PHE A 52 -4.13 -7.25 -1.18
CA PHE A 52 -4.13 -6.52 0.10
C PHE A 52 -5.35 -5.62 0.25
N ASN A 53 -5.67 -4.84 -0.79
CA ASN A 53 -6.85 -3.99 -0.77
C ASN A 53 -8.13 -4.81 -0.58
N GLY A 54 -8.29 -5.91 -1.32
CA GLY A 54 -9.45 -6.79 -1.22
C GLY A 54 -9.61 -7.41 0.16
N ALA A 55 -8.54 -7.97 0.72
CA ALA A 55 -8.56 -8.60 2.04
C ALA A 55 -8.91 -7.60 3.14
N LEU A 56 -8.25 -6.44 3.15
CA LEU A 56 -8.51 -5.40 4.15
C LEU A 56 -9.93 -4.85 4.00
N LYS A 57 -10.37 -4.52 2.79
CA LYS A 57 -11.72 -4.01 2.52
C LYS A 57 -12.79 -4.98 3.04
N ASN A 58 -12.65 -6.28 2.77
CA ASN A 58 -13.62 -7.27 3.19
C ASN A 58 -13.71 -7.37 4.72
N GLU A 59 -12.58 -7.38 5.42
CA GLU A 59 -12.57 -7.41 6.89
C GLU A 59 -13.15 -6.13 7.50
N LEU A 60 -12.86 -4.98 6.87
CA LEU A 60 -13.39 -3.70 7.31
C LEU A 60 -14.92 -3.67 7.18
N ILE A 61 -15.50 -4.11 6.05
CA ILE A 61 -16.96 -4.22 5.87
C ILE A 61 -17.58 -5.17 6.92
N ALA A 62 -16.90 -6.26 7.25
CA ALA A 62 -17.38 -7.22 8.25
C ALA A 62 -17.24 -6.73 9.70
N THR A 63 -16.40 -5.72 9.95
CA THR A 63 -16.06 -5.24 11.30
C THR A 63 -16.75 -3.93 11.66
N TYR A 64 -17.01 -3.06 10.67
CA TYR A 64 -17.56 -1.73 10.89
C TYR A 64 -18.87 -1.53 10.13
N ASP A 65 -19.95 -1.25 10.87
CA ASP A 65 -21.29 -1.02 10.31
C ASP A 65 -21.41 0.21 9.41
N GLN A 66 -20.41 1.11 9.44
CA GLN A 66 -20.44 2.41 8.74
C GLN A 66 -19.70 2.40 7.39
N ILE A 67 -19.25 1.24 6.92
CA ILE A 67 -18.55 1.10 5.64
C ILE A 67 -19.54 0.72 4.55
N ASN A 68 -19.54 1.47 3.46
CA ASN A 68 -20.31 1.09 2.27
C ASN A 68 -19.62 -0.04 1.47
N ASP A 69 -20.34 -0.68 0.55
CA ASP A 69 -19.81 -1.78 -0.29
C ASP A 69 -18.53 -1.44 -1.07
N ASN A 70 -18.18 -0.16 -1.20
CA ASN A 70 -16.94 0.30 -1.84
C ASN A 70 -15.73 0.31 -0.90
N GLY A 71 -15.91 0.00 0.39
CA GLY A 71 -14.86 0.10 1.39
C GLY A 71 -14.54 1.55 1.72
N SER A 72 -15.54 2.44 1.64
CA SER A 72 -15.42 3.85 1.99
C SER A 72 -16.21 4.13 3.25
N PHE A 73 -15.56 4.72 4.24
CA PHE A 73 -16.25 5.34 5.36
C PHE A 73 -16.88 6.67 4.94
N GLN A 74 -17.99 7.05 5.56
CA GLN A 74 -18.63 8.36 5.32
C GLN A 74 -17.82 9.45 6.03
N GLY A 75 -16.95 10.15 5.29
CA GLY A 75 -16.10 11.21 5.83
C GLY A 75 -15.17 11.84 4.79
N THR A 76 -14.56 12.97 5.16
CA THR A 76 -13.64 13.71 4.27
C THR A 76 -12.20 13.27 4.52
N ILE A 77 -11.66 12.47 3.61
CA ILE A 77 -10.23 12.12 3.60
C ILE A 77 -9.45 13.27 2.93
N HIS A 78 -8.42 13.77 3.60
CA HIS A 78 -7.43 14.62 2.97
C HIS A 78 -6.36 13.74 2.32
N ARG A 79 -6.56 13.41 1.05
CA ARG A 79 -5.63 12.54 0.28
C ARG A 79 -4.29 13.24 0.05
N ALA A 80 -3.21 12.67 0.58
CA ALA A 80 -1.84 13.02 0.25
C ALA A 80 -1.20 11.90 -0.61
N TRP A 81 -1.58 11.82 -1.88
CA TRP A 81 -0.95 10.90 -2.82
C TRP A 81 -0.35 11.68 -4.00
N MET A 82 0.97 11.94 -3.94
CA MET A 82 1.73 12.53 -5.04
C MET A 82 2.67 11.53 -5.73
N ASP A 83 2.94 10.36 -5.15
CA ASP A 83 4.06 9.52 -5.60
C ASP A 83 3.80 8.76 -6.92
N VAL A 84 2.55 8.38 -7.25
CA VAL A 84 2.29 7.73 -8.56
C VAL A 84 2.41 8.69 -9.72
N LYS A 85 2.22 10.00 -9.52
CA LYS A 85 2.45 10.96 -10.60
C LYS A 85 3.92 10.96 -11.04
N ASN A 86 4.85 10.73 -10.12
CA ASN A 86 6.28 10.71 -10.42
C ASN A 86 6.69 9.47 -11.23
N LEU A 87 5.98 8.35 -11.09
CA LEU A 87 6.15 7.20 -11.99
C LEU A 87 5.83 7.55 -13.46
N PHE A 88 4.98 8.55 -13.73
CA PHE A 88 4.72 8.99 -15.11
C PHE A 88 5.87 9.81 -15.71
N SER A 89 6.77 10.36 -14.90
CA SER A 89 7.95 11.11 -15.35
C SER A 89 9.23 10.27 -15.37
N ALA A 90 9.20 9.03 -14.87
CA ALA A 90 10.37 8.15 -14.83
C ALA A 90 10.77 7.69 -16.24
N ASP A 91 12.06 7.84 -16.56
CA ASP A 91 12.68 7.58 -17.86
C ASP A 91 13.48 6.27 -17.91
N SER A 92 13.62 5.57 -16.78
CA SER A 92 14.36 4.31 -16.68
C SER A 92 13.69 3.28 -15.76
N ASP A 93 14.02 2.01 -15.98
CA ASP A 93 13.59 0.89 -15.14
C ASP A 93 14.02 1.04 -13.67
N GLU A 94 15.20 1.65 -13.46
CA GLU A 94 15.78 1.92 -12.14
C GLU A 94 15.03 3.04 -11.43
N SER A 95 14.78 4.16 -12.11
CA SER A 95 13.99 5.25 -11.53
C SER A 95 12.57 4.81 -11.18
N MET A 96 11.93 3.96 -12.00
CA MET A 96 10.64 3.37 -11.63
C MET A 96 10.72 2.48 -10.37
N LEU A 97 11.78 1.69 -10.22
CA LEU A 97 11.99 0.84 -9.05
C LEU A 97 12.20 1.68 -7.78
N GLU A 98 13.02 2.73 -7.85
CA GLU A 98 13.27 3.65 -6.75
C GLU A 98 11.97 4.33 -6.27
N GLU A 99 11.16 4.85 -7.18
CA GLU A 99 9.85 5.43 -6.86
C GLU A 99 8.94 4.42 -6.13
N CYS A 100 8.90 3.18 -6.61
CA CYS A 100 8.16 2.10 -5.95
C CYS A 100 8.69 1.80 -4.54
N ILE A 101 10.01 1.78 -4.34
CA ILE A 101 10.64 1.60 -3.02
C ILE A 101 10.27 2.75 -2.07
N ARG A 102 10.28 4.00 -2.54
CA ARG A 102 9.90 5.16 -1.72
C ARG A 102 8.44 5.08 -1.30
N GLY A 103 7.54 4.73 -2.23
CA GLY A 103 6.12 4.52 -1.94
C GLY A 103 5.89 3.38 -0.93
N ASP A 104 6.62 2.28 -1.05
CA ASP A 104 6.54 1.15 -0.12
C ASP A 104 7.06 1.49 1.29
N LYS A 105 8.12 2.32 1.41
CA LYS A 105 8.61 2.85 2.70
C LYS A 105 7.57 3.75 3.36
N ALA A 106 7.02 4.71 2.61
CA ALA A 106 5.96 5.59 3.10
C ALA A 106 4.72 4.79 3.54
N ALA A 107 4.36 3.73 2.80
CA ALA A 107 3.28 2.85 3.21
C ALA A 107 3.56 2.16 4.56
N ILE A 108 4.79 1.68 4.81
CA ILE A 108 5.11 1.02 6.09
C ILE A 108 4.91 1.97 7.28
N GLU A 109 5.28 3.24 7.15
CA GLU A 109 5.09 4.23 8.21
C GLU A 109 3.61 4.38 8.58
N GLU A 110 2.72 4.48 7.59
CA GLU A 110 1.28 4.54 7.83
C GLU A 110 0.72 3.27 8.47
N TYR A 111 1.22 2.10 8.05
CA TYR A 111 0.82 0.82 8.65
C TYR A 111 1.25 0.75 10.12
N ASP A 112 2.48 1.17 10.44
CA ASP A 112 2.96 1.24 11.82
C ASP A 112 2.12 2.19 12.67
N GLU A 113 1.74 3.36 12.14
CA GLU A 113 0.88 4.31 12.84
C GLU A 113 -0.51 3.75 13.15
N VAL A 114 -1.14 3.05 12.19
CA VAL A 114 -2.44 2.38 12.42
C VAL A 114 -2.32 1.30 13.48
N LEU A 115 -1.24 0.52 13.48
CA LEU A 115 -1.03 -0.58 14.42
C LEU A 115 -0.80 -0.14 15.87
N LYS A 116 -0.52 1.15 16.10
CA LYS A 116 -0.40 1.74 17.46
C LYS A 116 -1.75 2.08 18.08
N ASP A 117 -2.84 2.10 17.30
CA ASP A 117 -4.16 2.44 17.84
C ASP A 117 -4.76 1.26 18.62
N GLU A 118 -4.96 1.44 19.93
CA GLU A 118 -5.54 0.45 20.83
C GLU A 118 -7.00 0.10 20.49
N ALA A 119 -7.71 0.97 19.77
CA ALA A 119 -9.07 0.70 19.32
C ALA A 119 -9.12 -0.21 18.09
N LEU A 120 -7.97 -0.56 17.49
CA LEU A 120 -7.89 -1.40 16.30
C LEU A 120 -8.32 -2.85 16.61
N PRO A 121 -9.39 -3.36 15.97
CA PRO A 121 -9.84 -4.73 16.18
C PRO A 121 -8.77 -5.75 15.80
N LEU A 122 -8.66 -6.83 16.57
CA LEU A 122 -7.59 -7.83 16.43
C LEU A 122 -7.49 -8.44 15.01
N ARG A 123 -8.63 -8.71 14.38
CA ARG A 123 -8.67 -9.27 13.01
C ARG A 123 -8.13 -8.28 11.97
N VAL A 124 -8.56 -7.03 12.03
CA VAL A 124 -8.04 -5.94 11.17
C VAL A 124 -6.54 -5.75 11.42
N SER A 125 -6.12 -5.75 12.69
CA SER A 125 -4.71 -5.62 13.08
C SER A 125 -3.84 -6.75 12.51
N THR A 126 -4.34 -7.98 12.49
CA THR A 126 -3.63 -9.14 11.90
C THR A 126 -3.38 -8.92 10.41
N ILE A 127 -4.41 -8.52 9.66
CA ILE A 127 -4.30 -8.24 8.21
C ILE A 127 -3.28 -7.13 7.95
N ILE A 128 -3.33 -6.04 8.70
CA ILE A 128 -2.40 -4.91 8.55
C ILE A 128 -0.96 -5.34 8.85
N ARG A 129 -0.72 -6.10 9.93
CA ARG A 129 0.62 -6.63 10.24
C ARG A 129 1.15 -7.53 9.13
N ASP A 130 0.34 -8.46 8.63
CA ASP A 130 0.77 -9.41 7.60
C ASP A 130 1.16 -8.69 6.30
N GLN A 131 0.33 -7.73 5.88
CA GLN A 131 0.62 -6.87 4.73
C GLN A 131 1.91 -6.07 4.94
N MET A 132 2.06 -5.39 6.09
CA MET A 132 3.27 -4.62 6.42
C MET A 132 4.53 -5.47 6.41
N MET A 133 4.49 -6.66 7.03
CA MET A 133 5.61 -7.59 7.06
C MET A 133 6.00 -8.05 5.65
N LYS A 134 5.01 -8.28 4.78
CA LYS A 134 5.26 -8.65 3.39
C LYS A 134 5.93 -7.52 2.61
N ILE A 135 5.47 -6.27 2.77
CA ILE A 135 6.09 -5.09 2.15
C ILE A 135 7.54 -4.93 2.64
N ARG A 136 7.79 -5.02 3.95
CA ARG A 136 9.13 -4.97 4.53
C ARG A 136 10.04 -6.06 3.97
N THR A 137 9.53 -7.28 3.86
CA THR A 137 10.29 -8.42 3.31
C THR A 137 10.68 -8.16 1.86
N ASP A 138 9.77 -7.60 1.05
CA ASP A 138 10.06 -7.32 -0.34
C ASP A 138 11.04 -6.14 -0.51
N LEU A 139 10.94 -5.10 0.33
CA LEU A 139 11.94 -4.03 0.37
C LEU A 139 13.35 -4.54 0.70
N ASN A 140 13.46 -5.45 1.67
CA ASN A 140 14.75 -6.04 2.03
C ASN A 140 15.35 -6.86 0.88
N LYS A 141 14.51 -7.56 0.10
CA LYS A 141 14.96 -8.29 -1.10
C LYS A 141 15.46 -7.34 -2.18
N VAL A 142 14.74 -6.24 -2.42
CA VAL A 142 15.16 -5.26 -3.44
C VAL A 142 16.49 -4.60 -3.06
N LYS A 143 16.65 -4.17 -1.80
CA LYS A 143 17.93 -3.65 -1.29
C LYS A 143 19.08 -4.65 -1.49
N SER A 144 18.86 -5.93 -1.15
CA SER A 144 19.90 -6.95 -1.34
C SER A 144 20.29 -7.17 -2.81
N LEU A 145 19.42 -6.82 -3.76
CA LEU A 145 19.73 -6.89 -5.19
C LEU A 145 20.44 -5.63 -5.70
N GLU A 146 20.22 -4.48 -5.06
CA GLU A 146 20.96 -3.23 -5.31
C GLU A 146 22.40 -3.37 -4.78
N ASP A 147 22.58 -3.85 -3.55
CA ASP A 147 23.89 -4.03 -2.91
C ASP A 147 24.80 -5.07 -3.61
N LEU A 148 24.25 -5.94 -4.47
CA LEU A 148 24.99 -6.95 -5.23
C LEU A 148 25.46 -6.47 -6.61
N LYS A 149 25.09 -5.25 -7.03
CA LYS A 149 25.51 -4.65 -8.31
C LYS A 149 26.79 -3.81 -8.22
N ASP A 150 27.31 -3.60 -7.01
CA ASP A 150 28.59 -2.94 -6.72
C ASP A 150 29.73 -3.96 -6.52
#